data_AF-A0A2K1JQU6-F1
#
_entry.id   AF-A0A2K1JQU6-F1
#
_cell.length_a   1.000
_cell.length_b   1.000
_cell.length_c   1.000
_cell.angle_alpha   90.00
_cell.angle_beta   90.00
_cell.angle_gamma   90.00
#
_symmetry.space_group_name_H-M   'P 1'
#
loop_
_entity.id
_entity.type
_entity.pdbx_description
1 polymer ?
#
loop_
_entity_poly.entity_id
_entity_poly.type
_entity_poly.pdbx_seq_one_letter_code
_entity_poly.pdbx_strand_id
1 'polypeptide(L)'
;MPSKHYNEAKKSARKDAWLVFISTNEADCSERVVIPKSKWHITLQGSGREVTKITSKNAAGDTGTTYTTSTFRVSAPYFTARNISFENSSPRPSGEAQPQAVALRTTGDFNAFYGCAFYGQQGTLYDDRGRYYFKDTLIVGSVDFTFGDGKSLYKLRHFTILNQVSQEDVHSVKNWAQGRKSHTEL
;
A
#
# COMPACT_ATOMS: atom_id res chain seq x y z
N MET A 1 25.08 1.10 -12.70
CA MET A 1 23.75 1.30 -13.31
C MET A 1 22.70 0.75 -12.34
N PRO A 2 21.67 1.50 -11.93
CA PRO A 2 20.65 0.97 -11.02
C PRO A 2 19.84 -0.11 -11.75
N SER A 3 19.74 -1.30 -11.14
CA SER A 3 19.05 -2.48 -11.69
C SER A 3 17.57 -2.18 -11.97
N LYS A 4 17.10 -2.52 -13.18
CA LYS A 4 15.76 -2.16 -13.66
C LYS A 4 14.63 -2.95 -12.99
N HIS A 5 14.91 -4.02 -12.23
CA HIS A 5 13.87 -4.88 -11.68
C HIS A 5 14.09 -5.11 -10.17
N TYR A 6 13.06 -4.91 -9.36
CA TYR A 6 13.04 -5.24 -7.91
C TYR A 6 13.53 -6.67 -7.63
N ASN A 7 13.17 -7.61 -8.49
CA ASN A 7 13.57 -9.02 -8.38
C ASN A 7 15.08 -9.26 -8.61
N GLU A 8 15.78 -8.35 -9.27
CA GLU A 8 17.25 -8.38 -9.40
C GLU A 8 17.92 -7.79 -8.16
N ALA A 9 17.39 -6.68 -7.63
CA ALA A 9 17.88 -6.10 -6.39
C ALA A 9 17.76 -7.07 -5.19
N LYS A 10 16.74 -7.94 -5.20
CA LYS A 10 16.62 -9.08 -4.27
C LYS A 10 17.81 -10.04 -4.30
N LYS A 11 18.42 -10.28 -5.47
CA LYS A 11 19.51 -11.26 -5.64
C LYS A 11 20.85 -10.75 -5.12
N SER A 12 21.04 -9.43 -5.05
CA SER A 12 22.34 -8.80 -4.77
C SER A 12 22.57 -8.41 -3.31
N ALA A 13 21.57 -8.47 -2.43
CA ALA A 13 21.68 -7.89 -1.10
C ALA A 13 22.19 -8.87 -0.01
N ARG A 14 22.92 -8.33 0.99
CA ARG A 14 23.61 -9.09 2.05
C ARG A 14 22.67 -9.51 3.18
N LYS A 15 23.01 -10.59 3.89
CA LYS A 15 22.12 -11.35 4.79
C LYS A 15 21.55 -10.56 5.98
N ASP A 16 22.18 -9.47 6.41
CA ASP A 16 22.01 -8.98 7.79
C ASP A 16 21.36 -7.58 7.88
N ALA A 17 21.29 -6.83 6.78
CA ALA A 17 20.49 -5.61 6.62
C ALA A 17 20.34 -5.31 5.12
N TRP A 18 19.11 -5.08 4.65
CA TRP A 18 18.81 -5.01 3.22
C TRP A 18 18.40 -3.59 2.83
N LEU A 19 19.36 -2.77 2.41
CA LEU A 19 19.05 -1.52 1.72
C LEU A 19 18.84 -1.82 0.24
N VAL A 20 17.60 -1.70 -0.22
CA VAL A 20 17.21 -1.96 -1.62
C VAL A 20 16.88 -0.63 -2.27
N PHE A 21 17.77 -0.16 -3.14
CA PHE A 21 17.51 1.00 -3.98
C PHE A 21 16.72 0.56 -5.22
N ILE A 22 15.58 1.18 -5.44
CA ILE A 22 14.80 0.99 -6.66
C ILE A 22 14.66 2.37 -7.31
N SER A 23 15.46 2.61 -8.35
CA SER A 23 15.30 3.76 -9.23
C SER A 23 14.67 3.26 -10.52
N THR A 24 13.34 3.18 -10.55
CA THR A 24 12.61 2.92 -11.79
C THR A 24 11.92 4.21 -12.22
N ASN A 25 11.93 4.49 -13.52
CA ASN A 25 11.30 5.66 -14.13
C ASN A 25 9.91 5.26 -14.65
N GLU A 26 9.08 4.70 -13.78
CA GLU A 26 7.95 3.79 -14.06
C GLU A 26 8.41 2.34 -14.28
N ALA A 27 8.03 1.46 -13.35
CA ALA A 27 8.05 0.02 -13.57
C ALA A 27 6.60 -0.43 -13.66
N ASP A 28 6.18 -0.84 -14.87
CA ASP A 28 4.95 -1.60 -15.07
C ASP A 28 5.19 -3.01 -14.51
N CYS A 29 5.19 -3.11 -13.17
CA CYS A 29 5.37 -4.36 -12.46
C CYS A 29 4.02 -5.10 -12.44
N SER A 30 3.70 -5.74 -13.56
CA SER A 30 2.65 -6.76 -13.59
C SER A 30 2.87 -7.88 -12.56
N GLU A 31 4.12 -8.03 -12.07
CA GLU A 31 4.50 -8.96 -11.03
C GLU A 31 4.37 -8.36 -9.62
N ARG A 32 3.61 -9.05 -8.77
CA ARG A 32 3.33 -8.66 -7.38
C ARG A 32 4.59 -8.65 -6.53
N VAL A 33 4.80 -7.60 -5.76
CA VAL A 33 5.96 -7.51 -4.87
C VAL A 33 5.61 -8.02 -3.47
N VAL A 34 6.30 -9.08 -3.03
CA VAL A 34 6.18 -9.62 -1.66
C VAL A 34 7.52 -9.54 -0.93
N ILE A 35 7.53 -8.82 0.19
CA ILE A 35 8.59 -8.84 1.18
C ILE A 35 8.17 -9.80 2.31
N PRO A 36 8.79 -10.98 2.43
CA PRO A 36 8.38 -11.99 3.40
C PRO A 36 8.80 -11.63 4.83
N LYS A 37 8.12 -12.21 5.83
CA LYS A 37 8.37 -11.99 7.27
C LYS A 37 9.78 -12.38 7.71
N SER A 38 10.44 -13.30 7.00
CA SER A 38 11.81 -13.72 7.27
C SER A 38 12.87 -12.66 6.96
N LYS A 39 12.47 -11.56 6.30
CA LYS A 39 13.33 -10.39 6.09
C LYS A 39 13.02 -9.35 7.16
N TRP A 40 14.02 -8.57 7.54
CA TRP A 40 13.95 -7.55 8.60
C TRP A 40 14.86 -6.37 8.21
N HIS A 41 14.53 -5.17 8.69
CA HIS A 41 15.26 -3.92 8.41
C HIS A 41 15.48 -3.61 6.92
N ILE A 42 14.42 -3.79 6.13
CA ILE A 42 14.47 -3.44 4.71
C ILE A 42 14.16 -1.97 4.55
N THR A 43 15.01 -1.24 3.83
CA THR A 43 14.66 0.10 3.35
C THR A 43 14.51 0.09 1.83
N LEU A 44 13.36 0.57 1.37
CA LEU A 44 13.02 0.81 -0.01
C LEU A 44 13.07 2.32 -0.29
N GLN A 45 13.98 2.74 -1.16
CA GLN A 45 14.16 4.15 -1.50
C GLN A 45 13.93 4.36 -2.99
N GLY A 46 12.95 5.21 -3.32
CA GLY A 46 12.72 5.73 -4.67
C GLY A 46 13.35 7.12 -4.89
N SER A 47 13.38 7.55 -6.14
CA SER A 47 13.92 8.86 -6.57
C SER A 47 12.93 10.01 -6.40
N GLY A 48 11.70 9.73 -5.98
CA GLY A 48 10.60 10.68 -5.88
C GLY A 48 9.28 9.98 -6.15
N ARG A 49 8.23 10.30 -5.38
CA ARG A 49 6.92 9.63 -5.53
C ARG A 49 6.26 9.83 -6.90
N GLU A 50 6.57 10.92 -7.60
CA GLU A 50 6.06 11.17 -8.96
C GLU A 50 6.87 10.44 -10.05
N VAL A 51 8.05 9.91 -9.70
CA VAL A 51 8.99 9.31 -10.66
C VAL A 51 9.11 7.79 -10.46
N THR A 52 9.17 7.34 -9.21
CA THR A 52 9.29 5.93 -8.86
C THR A 52 7.95 5.40 -8.38
N LYS A 53 7.36 4.51 -9.19
CA LYS A 53 6.06 3.89 -8.92
C LYS A 53 6.14 2.37 -9.12
N ILE A 54 5.48 1.64 -8.23
CA ILE A 54 5.19 0.20 -8.37
C ILE A 54 3.70 0.08 -8.62
N THR A 55 3.33 -0.38 -9.81
CA THR A 55 1.93 -0.48 -10.26
C THR A 55 1.55 -1.91 -10.62
N SER A 56 0.37 -2.37 -10.21
CA SER A 56 -0.26 -3.58 -10.74
C SER A 56 -1.76 -3.40 -10.98
N LYS A 57 -2.40 -4.33 -11.69
CA LYS A 57 -3.86 -4.33 -11.98
C LYS A 57 -4.50 -5.63 -11.49
N ASN A 58 -4.82 -5.73 -10.20
CA ASN A 58 -5.47 -6.93 -9.63
C ASN A 58 -6.60 -6.55 -8.68
N ALA A 59 -7.82 -7.05 -8.90
CA ALA A 59 -8.95 -6.86 -8.02
C ALA A 59 -9.42 -8.18 -7.37
N ALA A 60 -10.16 -8.10 -6.26
CA ALA A 60 -10.62 -9.29 -5.50
C ALA A 60 -11.50 -10.21 -6.34
N GLY A 61 -12.27 -9.65 -7.28
CA GLY A 61 -13.10 -10.41 -8.22
C GLY A 61 -12.32 -11.38 -9.11
N ASP A 62 -11.04 -11.06 -9.41
CA ASP A 62 -10.18 -11.88 -10.27
C ASP A 62 -9.44 -12.98 -9.49
N THR A 63 -9.36 -12.86 -8.15
CA THR A 63 -8.47 -13.69 -7.31
C THR A 63 -9.17 -14.39 -6.14
N GLY A 64 -10.48 -14.20 -5.97
CA GLY A 64 -11.31 -14.87 -4.97
C GLY A 64 -11.19 -14.32 -3.53
N THR A 65 -10.17 -13.51 -3.19
CA THR A 65 -10.07 -12.86 -1.87
C THR A 65 -9.39 -11.49 -1.94
N THR A 66 -9.75 -10.55 -1.05
CA THR A 66 -9.03 -9.27 -0.86
C THR A 66 -7.58 -9.48 -0.47
N TYR A 67 -7.29 -10.53 0.30
CA TYR A 67 -5.96 -10.88 0.80
C TYR A 67 -4.93 -11.05 -0.32
N THR A 68 -5.40 -11.42 -1.52
CA THR A 68 -4.61 -11.67 -2.72
C THR A 68 -4.71 -10.54 -3.75
N THR A 69 -5.00 -9.29 -3.38
CA THR A 69 -5.11 -8.16 -4.35
C THR A 69 -4.01 -7.12 -4.25
N SER A 70 -3.24 -7.11 -3.15
CA SER A 70 -2.17 -6.14 -2.91
C SER A 70 -1.07 -6.11 -3.99
N THR A 71 -0.86 -4.96 -4.63
CA THR A 71 0.29 -4.67 -5.51
C THR A 71 1.61 -4.89 -4.77
N PHE A 72 1.70 -4.35 -3.57
CA PHE A 72 2.86 -4.51 -2.69
C PHE A 72 2.43 -5.09 -1.35
N ARG A 73 3.06 -6.20 -0.94
CA ARG A 73 2.84 -6.83 0.36
C ARG A 73 4.13 -6.82 1.17
N VAL A 74 4.08 -6.21 2.35
CA VAL A 74 5.17 -6.27 3.32
C VAL A 74 4.75 -7.01 4.58
N SER A 75 5.48 -8.09 4.87
CA SER A 75 5.32 -8.86 6.12
C SER A 75 6.57 -8.79 7.01
N ALA A 76 7.65 -8.18 6.52
CA ALA A 76 8.86 -7.91 7.29
C ALA A 76 8.61 -6.84 8.36
N PRO A 77 9.13 -7.00 9.59
CA PRO A 77 9.19 -5.93 10.57
C PRO A 77 10.32 -4.93 10.25
N TYR A 78 10.19 -3.71 10.77
CA TYR A 78 11.13 -2.61 10.59
C TYR A 78 11.37 -2.26 9.11
N PHE A 79 10.37 -2.45 8.26
CA PHE A 79 10.42 -2.02 6.87
C PHE A 79 10.24 -0.51 6.78
N THR A 80 11.05 0.14 5.95
CA THR A 80 10.89 1.56 5.63
C THR A 80 10.75 1.76 4.13
N ALA A 81 9.74 2.51 3.69
CA ALA A 81 9.67 3.03 2.32
C ALA A 81 9.82 4.55 2.30
N ARG A 82 10.53 5.05 1.29
CA ARG A 82 10.79 6.48 1.10
C ARG A 82 10.64 6.89 -0.35
N ASN A 83 9.95 8.01 -0.58
CA ASN A 83 9.88 8.70 -1.87
C ASN A 83 9.52 7.77 -3.05
N ILE A 84 8.55 6.89 -2.85
CA ILE A 84 8.08 5.90 -3.82
C ILE A 84 6.57 5.78 -3.74
N SER A 85 5.93 5.52 -4.87
CA SER A 85 4.49 5.32 -4.99
C SER A 85 4.10 3.86 -5.18
N PHE A 86 2.99 3.46 -4.56
CA PHE A 86 2.36 2.16 -4.74
C PHE A 86 0.97 2.36 -5.33
N GLU A 87 0.67 1.69 -6.43
CA GLU A 87 -0.58 1.90 -7.17
C GLU A 87 -1.23 0.59 -7.56
N ASN A 88 -2.52 0.46 -7.26
CA ASN A 88 -3.36 -0.53 -7.89
C ASN A 88 -4.24 0.18 -8.93
N SER A 89 -3.95 -0.06 -10.22
CA SER A 89 -4.64 0.57 -11.34
C SER A 89 -5.78 -0.28 -11.92
N SER A 90 -6.31 -1.23 -11.14
CA SER A 90 -7.54 -1.94 -11.48
C SER A 90 -8.66 -0.92 -11.77
N PRO A 91 -9.34 -1.06 -12.92
CA PRO A 91 -10.41 -0.14 -13.28
C PRO A 91 -11.55 -0.24 -12.28
N ARG A 92 -12.26 0.88 -12.10
CA ARG A 92 -13.52 0.86 -11.37
C ARG A 92 -14.51 -0.02 -12.15
N PRO A 93 -15.05 -1.10 -11.58
CA PRO A 93 -16.05 -1.90 -12.26
C PRO A 93 -17.35 -1.10 -12.42
N SER A 94 -18.06 -1.32 -13.52
CA SER A 94 -19.43 -0.88 -13.72
C SER A 94 -20.38 -1.84 -13.00
N GLY A 95 -21.02 -1.41 -11.91
CA GLY A 95 -21.99 -2.21 -11.15
C GLY A 95 -21.91 -2.02 -9.62
N GLU A 96 -22.80 -2.69 -8.88
CA GLU A 96 -22.98 -2.52 -7.42
C GLU A 96 -21.85 -3.10 -6.56
N ALA A 97 -21.10 -4.08 -7.07
CA ALA A 97 -19.99 -4.70 -6.34
C ALA A 97 -18.65 -4.15 -6.82
N GLN A 98 -18.01 -3.30 -5.99
CA GLN A 98 -16.62 -2.92 -6.17
C GLN A 98 -15.71 -3.92 -5.43
N PRO A 99 -14.95 -4.78 -6.13
CA PRO A 99 -13.98 -5.63 -5.48
C PRO A 99 -12.80 -4.79 -4.97
N GLN A 100 -12.33 -5.09 -3.76
CA GLN A 100 -11.18 -4.39 -3.18
C GLN A 100 -9.93 -4.57 -4.05
N ALA A 101 -9.18 -3.48 -4.23
CA ALA A 101 -7.99 -3.40 -5.06
C ALA A 101 -6.86 -2.72 -4.27
N VAL A 102 -6.15 -3.51 -3.47
CA VAL A 102 -5.16 -3.00 -2.51
C VAL A 102 -3.88 -2.58 -3.25
N ALA A 103 -3.40 -1.36 -3.00
CA ALA A 103 -2.11 -0.88 -3.48
C ALA A 103 -0.97 -1.32 -2.57
N LEU A 104 -1.15 -1.19 -1.24
CA LEU A 104 -0.18 -1.70 -0.28
C LEU A 104 -0.86 -2.39 0.90
N ARG A 105 -0.36 -3.58 1.25
CA ARG A 105 -0.69 -4.29 2.49
C ARG A 105 0.55 -4.42 3.37
N THR A 106 0.43 -4.04 4.64
CA THR A 106 1.48 -4.20 5.64
C THR A 106 1.00 -5.08 6.80
N THR A 107 1.84 -6.03 7.24
CA THR A 107 1.54 -6.96 8.35
C THR A 107 2.71 -7.16 9.33
N GLY A 108 3.88 -6.56 9.02
CA GLY A 108 5.07 -6.59 9.88
C GLY A 108 5.07 -5.41 10.85
N ASP A 109 5.68 -5.54 12.02
CA ASP A 109 5.62 -4.50 13.04
C ASP A 109 6.67 -3.40 12.83
N PHE A 110 6.38 -2.19 13.29
CA PHE A 110 7.24 -0.99 13.17
C PHE A 110 7.58 -0.57 11.74
N ASN A 111 6.63 -0.68 10.81
CA ASN A 111 6.86 -0.24 9.44
C ASN A 111 6.61 1.27 9.29
N ALA A 112 7.44 1.93 8.49
CA ALA A 112 7.37 3.38 8.30
C ALA A 112 7.41 3.78 6.82
N PHE A 113 6.66 4.83 6.48
CA PHE A 113 6.49 5.33 5.12
C PHE A 113 6.69 6.85 5.11
N TYR A 114 7.65 7.33 4.32
CA TYR A 114 8.02 8.76 4.27
C TYR A 114 7.93 9.30 2.85
N GLY A 115 7.12 10.33 2.62
CA GLY A 115 7.01 10.97 1.31
C GLY A 115 6.45 10.04 0.21
N CYS A 116 5.85 8.91 0.59
CA CYS A 116 5.23 7.95 -0.32
C CYS A 116 3.87 8.43 -0.83
N ALA A 117 3.37 7.81 -1.89
CA ALA A 117 1.96 7.91 -2.27
C ALA A 117 1.33 6.54 -2.49
N PHE A 118 0.03 6.45 -2.19
CA PHE A 118 -0.77 5.23 -2.33
C PHE A 118 -1.98 5.56 -3.19
N TYR A 119 -2.11 4.89 -4.33
CA TYR A 119 -3.15 5.14 -5.32
C TYR A 119 -4.02 3.88 -5.53
N GLY A 120 -5.32 4.04 -5.46
CA GLY A 120 -6.26 2.94 -5.69
C GLY A 120 -7.71 3.44 -5.72
N GLN A 121 -8.66 2.51 -5.71
CA GLN A 121 -10.09 2.80 -5.62
C GLN A 121 -10.62 2.38 -4.24
N GLN A 122 -11.24 1.19 -4.13
CA GLN A 122 -11.67 0.63 -2.87
C GLN A 122 -10.56 -0.16 -2.17
N GLY A 123 -10.30 0.13 -0.89
CA GLY A 123 -9.30 -0.61 -0.11
C GLY A 123 -7.84 -0.31 -0.48
N THR A 124 -7.50 0.93 -0.85
CA THR A 124 -6.15 1.31 -1.33
C THR A 124 -5.00 0.88 -0.40
N LEU A 125 -5.09 1.12 0.90
CA LEU A 125 -4.06 0.84 1.90
C LEU A 125 -4.61 -0.08 2.99
N TYR A 126 -4.04 -1.27 3.10
CA TYR A 126 -4.40 -2.26 4.10
C TYR A 126 -3.36 -2.31 5.22
N ASP A 127 -3.62 -1.62 6.32
CA ASP A 127 -2.79 -1.61 7.53
C ASP A 127 -3.19 -2.74 8.50
N ASP A 128 -3.09 -3.97 8.00
CA ASP A 128 -3.62 -5.22 8.59
C ASP A 128 -3.38 -5.38 10.11
N ARG A 129 -2.14 -5.53 10.57
CA ARG A 129 -1.82 -5.74 11.99
C ARG A 129 -0.38 -5.37 12.35
N GLY A 130 -0.21 -4.45 13.28
CA GLY A 130 1.11 -3.97 13.72
C GLY A 130 1.11 -2.48 14.05
N ARG A 131 2.29 -1.89 14.22
CA ARG A 131 2.46 -0.44 14.42
C ARG A 131 3.05 0.19 13.17
N TYR A 132 2.41 1.24 12.69
CA TYR A 132 2.76 1.88 11.44
C TYR A 132 2.89 3.39 11.58
N TYR A 133 3.84 3.97 10.86
CA TYR A 133 4.03 5.41 10.81
C TYR A 133 4.05 5.91 9.37
N PHE A 134 3.14 6.82 9.04
CA PHE A 134 3.04 7.42 7.72
C PHE A 134 3.29 8.92 7.87
N LYS A 135 4.36 9.43 7.25
CA LYS A 135 4.75 10.85 7.32
C LYS A 135 4.90 11.43 5.93
N ASP A 136 4.32 12.60 5.71
CA ASP A 136 4.39 13.32 4.45
C ASP A 136 3.83 12.52 3.25
N THR A 137 2.97 11.54 3.53
CA THR A 137 2.39 10.64 2.54
C THR A 137 1.11 11.21 1.93
N LEU A 138 0.82 10.77 0.70
CA LEU A 138 -0.46 10.99 0.00
C LEU A 138 -1.21 9.67 -0.10
N ILE A 139 -2.50 9.66 0.21
CA ILE A 139 -3.39 8.50 0.01
C ILE A 139 -4.56 8.97 -0.85
N VAL A 140 -4.79 8.25 -1.95
CA VAL A 140 -5.87 8.51 -2.91
C VAL A 140 -6.73 7.25 -3.05
N GLY A 141 -8.04 7.42 -2.88
CA GLY A 141 -9.01 6.33 -3.05
C GLY A 141 -10.46 6.82 -3.02
N SER A 142 -11.39 5.88 -3.13
CA SER A 142 -12.83 6.17 -3.20
C SER A 142 -13.58 5.71 -1.94
N VAL A 143 -13.58 4.42 -1.62
CA VAL A 143 -14.34 3.81 -0.51
C VAL A 143 -13.41 2.97 0.37
N ASP A 144 -13.50 3.10 1.70
CA ASP A 144 -12.70 2.33 2.67
C ASP A 144 -11.21 2.24 2.27
N PHE A 145 -10.66 3.33 1.74
CA PHE A 145 -9.35 3.33 1.09
C PHE A 145 -8.21 3.14 2.10
N THR A 146 -8.46 3.29 3.40
CA THR A 146 -7.60 2.76 4.48
C THR A 146 -8.43 1.88 5.42
N PHE A 147 -7.97 0.66 5.65
CA PHE A 147 -8.68 -0.31 6.50
C PHE A 147 -7.70 -1.31 7.15
N GLY A 148 -8.08 -1.86 8.30
CA GLY A 148 -7.28 -2.83 9.05
C GLY A 148 -7.41 -2.71 10.57
N ASP A 149 -6.56 -3.47 11.27
CA ASP A 149 -6.45 -3.51 12.75
C ASP A 149 -5.11 -2.94 13.25
N GLY A 150 -4.35 -2.30 12.37
CA GLY A 150 -3.10 -1.64 12.68
C GLY A 150 -3.24 -0.49 13.67
N LYS A 151 -2.18 -0.30 14.47
CA LYS A 151 -1.94 0.88 15.29
C LYS A 151 -1.14 1.88 14.44
N SER A 152 -1.83 2.56 13.54
CA SER A 152 -1.23 3.50 12.58
C SER A 152 -1.25 4.93 13.09
N LEU A 153 -0.13 5.64 12.94
CA LEU A 153 -0.07 7.09 13.10
C LEU A 153 0.16 7.75 11.74
N TYR A 154 -0.82 8.54 11.30
CA TYR A 154 -0.81 9.25 10.02
C TYR A 154 -0.49 10.74 10.25
N LYS A 155 0.69 11.19 9.82
CA LYS A 155 1.08 12.61 9.70
C LYS A 155 1.12 12.98 8.22
N LEU A 156 -0.06 13.11 7.63
CA LEU A 156 -0.24 13.29 6.19
C LEU A 156 0.09 14.72 5.75
N ARG A 157 0.62 14.87 4.54
CA ARG A 157 0.76 16.18 3.88
C ARG A 157 -0.53 16.61 3.17
N HIS A 158 -1.23 15.64 2.57
CA HIS A 158 -2.46 15.88 1.82
C HIS A 158 -3.29 14.59 1.78
N PHE A 159 -4.61 14.73 1.76
CA PHE A 159 -5.55 13.62 1.70
C PHE A 159 -6.60 13.90 0.62
N THR A 160 -6.77 13.01 -0.37
CA THR A 160 -7.66 13.23 -1.52
C THR A 160 -8.66 12.08 -1.65
N ILE A 161 -9.95 12.42 -1.58
CA ILE A 161 -11.05 11.51 -1.89
C ILE A 161 -11.41 11.69 -3.36
N LEU A 162 -11.46 10.59 -4.10
CA LEU A 162 -12.02 10.60 -5.45
C LEU A 162 -13.55 10.72 -5.32
N ASN A 163 -14.07 11.94 -5.36
CA ASN A 163 -15.52 12.20 -5.24
C ASN A 163 -16.28 11.45 -6.34
N GLN A 164 -17.37 10.79 -5.94
CA GLN A 164 -18.40 10.32 -6.84
C GLN A 164 -19.10 11.55 -7.43
N VAL A 165 -19.03 11.74 -8.75
CA VAL A 165 -19.92 12.69 -9.42
C VAL A 165 -21.17 11.93 -9.88
N SER A 166 -22.19 11.94 -9.03
CA SER A 166 -23.52 12.48 -9.37
C SER A 166 -24.01 13.20 -8.10
N GLN A 167 -24.55 14.41 -8.26
CA GLN A 167 -24.81 15.36 -7.17
C GLN A 167 -25.97 14.98 -6.22
N GLU A 168 -26.53 13.77 -6.27
CA GLU A 168 -27.82 13.50 -5.61
C GLU A 168 -27.83 12.58 -4.40
N ASP A 169 -26.76 11.85 -4.05
CA ASP A 169 -26.81 10.95 -2.88
C ASP A 169 -25.52 10.98 -2.04
N VAL A 170 -25.30 12.06 -1.29
CA VAL A 170 -24.30 12.07 -0.21
C VAL A 170 -24.91 11.52 1.08
N HIS A 171 -25.21 10.22 1.07
CA HIS A 171 -25.50 9.47 2.29
C HIS A 171 -24.29 8.58 2.64
N SER A 172 -23.43 9.11 3.51
CA SER A 172 -22.27 8.44 4.16
C SER A 172 -21.11 8.00 3.25
N VAL A 173 -20.12 8.87 3.07
CA VAL A 173 -18.78 8.44 2.63
C VAL A 173 -18.05 7.89 3.86
N LYS A 174 -17.87 6.56 3.96
CA LYS A 174 -17.00 5.94 4.96
C LYS A 174 -15.55 6.11 4.51
N ASN A 175 -14.87 7.05 5.16
CA ASN A 175 -13.47 7.33 4.87
C ASN A 175 -12.55 6.25 5.44
N TRP A 176 -12.87 5.70 6.62
CA TRP A 176 -12.08 4.69 7.31
C TRP A 176 -12.95 3.52 7.78
N ALA A 177 -12.43 2.30 7.64
CA ALA A 177 -13.05 1.09 8.18
C ALA A 177 -12.07 0.41 9.16
N GLN A 178 -12.13 0.80 10.43
CA GLN A 178 -11.33 0.21 11.50
C GLN A 178 -11.98 -1.10 11.97
N GLY A 179 -11.23 -2.21 11.98
CA GLY A 179 -11.74 -3.53 12.41
C GLY A 179 -11.52 -3.87 13.89
N ARG A 180 -10.97 -2.94 14.69
CA ARG A 180 -10.47 -3.20 16.04
C ARG A 180 -11.55 -3.81 16.94
N LYS A 181 -11.37 -5.08 17.33
CA LYS A 181 -12.13 -5.69 18.41
C LYS A 181 -11.59 -5.23 19.77
N SER A 182 -12.46 -4.79 20.68
CA SER A 182 -12.09 -4.50 22.07
C SER A 182 -11.86 -5.81 22.82
N HIS A 183 -10.68 -6.01 23.41
CA HIS A 183 -10.54 -6.91 24.55
C HIS A 183 -10.81 -6.07 25.81
N THR A 184 -11.91 -6.37 26.49
CA THR A 184 -12.16 -5.93 27.85
C THR A 184 -11.86 -7.12 28.73
N GLU A 185 -10.68 -7.17 29.35
CA GLU A 185 -10.49 -7.93 30.59
C GLU A 185 -9.57 -7.10 31.50
N LEU A 186 -10.08 -6.87 32.72
CA LEU A 186 -9.41 -6.24 33.87
C LEU A 186 -8.36 -7.18 34.44
#